data_AF-A0AAU6WRW6-F1
#
_entry.id   AF-A0AAU6WRW6-F1
#
_cell.length_a   1.000
_cell.length_b   1.000
_cell.length_c   1.000
_cell.angle_alpha   90.00
_cell.angle_beta   90.00
_cell.angle_gamma   90.00
#
_symmetry.space_group_name_H-M   'P 1'
#
loop_
_entity.id
_entity.type
_entity.pdbx_description
1 polymer ?
#
loop_
_entity_poly.entity_id
_entity_poly.type
_entity_poly.pdbx_seq_one_letter_code
_entity_poly.pdbx_strand_id
1 'polypeptide(L)' 'MAKISEVITQGQENGELNEKPDAEEYASLFVMNIEGGILLSKTTGDEKFLHLALDHILKIIDTELATTSPEK' A
#
# COMPACT_ATOMS: atom_id res chain seq x y z
N MET A 1 -10.98 -5.76 1.16
CA MET A 1 -9.82 -6.30 0.43
C MET A 1 -10.05 -6.19 -1.07
N ALA A 2 -11.11 -6.81 -1.62
CA ALA A 2 -11.46 -6.78 -3.05
C ALA A 2 -11.32 -5.40 -3.74
N LYS A 3 -11.84 -4.32 -3.16
CA LYS A 3 -11.70 -2.97 -3.76
C LYS A 3 -10.26 -2.47 -3.87
N ILE A 4 -9.38 -2.81 -2.93
CA ILE A 4 -7.99 -2.35 -2.97
C ILE A 4 -7.21 -3.18 -3.98
N SER A 5 -7.41 -4.51 -3.99
CA SER A 5 -6.79 -5.37 -4.99
C SER A 5 -7.27 -5.04 -6.39
N GLU A 6 -8.56 -4.75 -6.59
CA GLU A 6 -9.10 -4.26 -7.87
C GLU A 6 -8.41 -2.98 -8.36
N VAL A 7 -8.15 -2.02 -7.47
CA VAL A 7 -7.43 -0.78 -7.84
C VAL A 7 -5.98 -1.07 -8.22
N ILE A 8 -5.31 -1.96 -7.49
CA ILE A 8 -3.93 -2.37 -7.82
C ILE A 8 -3.92 -3.09 -9.18
N THR A 9 -4.80 -4.07 -9.39
CA THR A 9 -4.93 -4.79 -10.65
C THR A 9 -5.23 -3.85 -11.81
N GLN A 10 -6.14 -2.89 -11.64
CA GLN A 10 -6.43 -1.91 -12.69
C GLN A 10 -5.20 -1.05 -13.03
N GLY A 11 -4.43 -0.63 -12.03
CA GLY A 11 -3.17 0.09 -12.25
C GLY A 11 -2.13 -0.76 -12.98
N GLN A 12 -2.07 -2.06 -12.70
CA GLN A 12 -1.22 -3.02 -13.41
C GLN A 12 -1.64 -3.15 -14.88
N GLU A 13 -2.94 -3.36 -15.13
CA GLU A 13 -3.50 -3.46 -16.50
C GLU A 13 -3.30 -2.18 -17.32
N ASN A 14 -3.32 -1.01 -16.67
CA ASN A 14 -3.06 0.28 -17.30
C ASN A 14 -1.56 0.57 -17.53
N GLY A 15 -0.67 -0.27 -16.99
CA GLY A 15 0.78 -0.02 -16.99
C GLY A 15 1.22 1.12 -16.06
N GLU A 16 0.39 1.51 -15.11
CA GLU A 16 0.69 2.49 -14.06
C GLU A 16 1.47 1.85 -12.91
N LEU A 17 1.24 0.56 -12.66
CA LEU A 17 1.90 -0.24 -11.63
C LEU A 17 2.58 -1.47 -12.27
N ASN A 18 3.61 -1.98 -11.60
CA ASN A 18 4.31 -3.19 -12.01
C ASN A 18 3.36 -4.40 -11.96
N GLU A 19 3.30 -5.22 -13.01
CA GLU A 19 2.44 -6.41 -13.09
C GLU A 19 2.93 -7.59 -12.23
N LYS A 20 4.18 -7.56 -11.77
CA LYS A 20 4.79 -8.67 -11.04
C LYS A 20 4.24 -8.89 -9.61
N PRO A 21 4.00 -7.85 -8.79
CA PRO A 21 3.49 -8.02 -7.42
C PRO A 21 2.04 -8.51 -7.40
N ASP A 22 1.68 -9.32 -6.39
CA ASP A 22 0.32 -9.85 -6.22
C ASP A 22 -0.62 -8.80 -5.61
N ALA A 23 -1.66 -8.41 -6.34
CA ALA A 23 -2.59 -7.37 -5.90
C ALA A 23 -3.34 -7.71 -4.61
N GLU A 24 -3.68 -8.98 -4.37
CA GLU A 24 -4.39 -9.42 -3.15
C GLU A 24 -3.47 -9.39 -1.92
N GLU A 25 -2.21 -9.79 -2.11
CA GLU A 25 -1.18 -9.75 -1.05
C GLU A 25 -0.94 -8.31 -0.59
N TYR A 26 -0.72 -7.38 -1.52
CA TYR A 26 -0.50 -5.97 -1.19
C TYR A 26 -1.75 -5.29 -0.63
N ALA A 27 -2.94 -5.64 -1.11
CA ALA A 27 -4.18 -5.17 -0.50
C ALA A 27 -4.30 -5.61 0.97
N SER A 28 -3.91 -6.85 1.28
CA SER A 28 -3.89 -7.37 2.65
C SER A 28 -2.84 -6.65 3.51
N LEU A 29 -1.65 -6.43 2.96
CA LEU A 29 -0.55 -5.72 3.63
C LEU A 29 -0.94 -4.28 3.99
N PHE A 30 -1.59 -3.56 3.08
CA PHE A 30 -2.04 -2.18 3.34
C PHE A 30 -3.06 -2.12 4.46
N VAL A 31 -4.06 -3.03 4.45
CA VAL A 31 -5.04 -3.12 5.54
C VAL A 31 -4.36 -3.44 6.86
N MET A 32 -3.44 -4.41 6.89
CA MET A 32 -2.70 -4.76 8.11
C MET A 32 -1.92 -3.58 8.68
N ASN A 33 -1.21 -2.81 7.84
CA ASN A 33 -0.46 -1.65 8.29
C ASN A 33 -1.40 -0.55 8.83
N ILE A 34 -2.49 -0.24 8.12
CA ILE A 34 -3.47 0.77 8.55
C ILE A 34 -4.09 0.37 9.89
N GLU A 35 -4.58 -0.86 10.02
CA GLU A 35 -5.21 -1.34 11.26
C GLU A 35 -4.23 -1.37 12.42
N GLY A 36 -2.99 -1.81 12.20
CA GLY A 36 -1.92 -1.75 13.19
C GLY A 36 -1.60 -0.32 13.64
N GLY A 37 -1.54 0.62 12.69
CA GLY A 37 -1.33 2.05 12.95
C GLY A 37 -2.48 2.67 13.75
N ILE A 38 -3.74 2.36 13.39
CA ILE A 38 -4.93 2.81 14.13
C ILE A 38 -4.93 2.25 15.55
N LEU A 39 -4.68 0.94 15.71
CA LEU A 39 -4.65 0.27 17.00
C LEU A 39 -3.62 0.91 17.94
N LEU A 40 -2.39 1.09 17.47
CA LEU A 40 -1.32 1.71 18.27
C LEU A 40 -1.65 3.16 18.59
N SER A 41 -2.18 3.92 17.64
CA SER A 41 -2.55 5.32 17.88
C SER A 41 -3.63 5.44 18.97
N LYS A 42 -4.67 4.60 18.91
CA LYS A 42 -5.76 4.63 19.90
C LYS A 42 -5.35 4.11 21.27
N THR A 43 -4.49 3.09 21.34
CA THR A 43 -4.06 2.49 22.62
C THR A 43 -3.01 3.32 23.34
N THR A 44 -2.20 4.07 22.61
CA THR A 44 -1.15 4.93 23.18
C THR A 44 -1.55 6.41 23.31
N GLY A 45 -2.60 6.84 22.60
CA GLY A 45 -3.00 8.25 22.53
C GLY A 45 -2.08 9.10 21.65
N ASP A 46 -1.27 8.49 20.80
CA ASP A 46 -0.27 9.15 19.96
C ASP A 46 -0.50 8.83 18.47
N GLU A 47 -1.01 9.81 17.72
CA GLU A 47 -1.40 9.67 16.30
C GLU A 47 -0.21 9.37 15.37
N LYS A 48 1.03 9.54 15.83
CA LYS A 48 2.22 9.29 15.00
C LYS A 48 2.26 7.87 14.43
N PHE A 49 1.69 6.89 15.13
CA PHE A 49 1.74 5.49 14.67
C PHE A 49 0.90 5.26 13.42
N LEU A 50 -0.22 5.95 13.29
CA LEU A 50 -1.00 5.94 12.05
C LEU A 50 -0.23 6.61 10.92
N HIS A 51 0.39 7.77 11.18
CA HIS A 51 1.20 8.46 10.18
C HIS A 51 2.37 7.59 9.69
N LEU A 52 3.08 6.92 10.61
CA LEU A 52 4.16 5.98 10.26
C LEU A 52 3.67 4.84 9.37
N ALA A 53 2.48 4.28 9.66
CA ALA A 53 1.91 3.22 8.83
C ALA A 53 1.58 3.72 7.41
N LEU A 54 1.02 4.93 7.28
CA LEU A 54 0.70 5.53 5.99
C LEU A 54 1.97 5.87 5.18
N ASP A 55 2.98 6.46 5.83
CA ASP A 55 4.28 6.75 5.22
C ASP A 55 4.96 5.48 4.71
N HIS A 56 4.83 4.37 5.46
CA HIS A 56 5.36 3.08 5.04
C HIS A 56 4.62 2.51 3.83
N ILE A 57 3.29 2.64 3.77
CA ILE A 57 2.49 2.23 2.60
C ILE A 57 2.91 3.02 1.36
N LEU A 58 3.10 4.33 1.47
CA LEU A 58 3.59 5.16 0.35
C LEU A 58 4.95 4.67 -0.13
N LYS A 59 5.87 4.40 0.79
CA LYS A 59 7.18 3.84 0.43
C LYS A 59 7.06 2.50 -0.30
N ILE A 60 6.20 1.60 0.16
CA ILE A 60 5.94 0.31 -0.50
C ILE A 60 5.45 0.53 -1.93
N ILE A 61 4.51 1.46 -2.15
CA ILE A 61 4.02 1.81 -3.49
C ILE A 61 5.20 2.27 -4.37
N ASP A 62 6.01 3.20 -3.88
CA ASP A 62 7.11 3.79 -4.64
C ASP A 62 8.26 2.81 -4.94
N THR A 63 8.54 1.86 -4.05
CA THR A 63 9.69 0.97 -4.19
C THR A 63 9.37 -0.42 -4.71
N GLU A 64 8.14 -0.89 -4.52
CA GLU A 64 7.76 -2.28 -4.82
C GLU A 64 6.69 -2.37 -5.91
N LEU A 65 5.76 -1.40 -5.98
CA LEU A 65 4.68 -1.39 -6.97
C LEU A 65 4.96 -0.48 -8.17
N ALA A 66 5.85 0.51 -8.04
CA ALA A 66 6.20 1.40 -9.14
C ALA A 66 6.80 0.62 -10.33
N THR A 67 6.45 1.04 -11.55
CA THR A 67 7.00 0.45 -12.76
C THR A 67 8.50 0.74 -12.88
N THR A 68 9.30 -0.29 -13.13
CA THR A 68 10.72 -0.14 -13.46
C THR A 68 10.88 0.24 -14.92
N SER A 69 10.39 1.41 -15.31
CA SER A 69 10.84 2.04 -16.54
C SER A 69 11.14 3.51 -16.27
N PRO A 70 12.38 3.97 -16.54
CA PRO A 70 12.56 5.39 -16.78
C PRO A 70 11.67 5.74 -17.98
N GLU A 71 11.09 6.93 -17.95
CA GLU A 71 10.25 7.51 -19.00
C GLU A 71 10.64 7.06 -20.42
N LYS A 72 9.62 6.78 -21.24
CA LYS A 72 9.75 6.60 -22.70
C LYS A 72 10.69 7.61 -23.35
#